data_AF-A0A3B8V249-F1
#
_entry.id   AF-A0A3B8V249-F1
#
_cell.length_a   1.000
_cell.length_b   1.000
_cell.length_c   1.000
_cell.angle_alpha   90.00
_cell.angle_beta   90.00
_cell.angle_gamma   90.00
#
_symmetry.space_group_name_H-M   'P 1'
#
loop_
_entity.id
_entity.type
_entity.pdbx_description
1 polymer ?
#
loop_
_entity_poly.entity_id
_entity_poly.type
_entity_poly.pdbx_seq_one_letter_code
_entity_poly.pdbx_strand_id
1 'polypeptide(L)'
;GVRQQSRLSQAALETLAIIAYRQPILRADLESIRGVASGEVLRGLMERRLVRIAGRAEEVGRPMLYGTTREFLEVFGLATLDDLPQAKELRPAAPAPPKKKEAVVEVEDEVEPDPEPKTAVEETAAEAQPAVTGDD
;
A
#
# COMPACT_ATOMS: atom_id res chain seq x y z
N GLY A 1 14.65 -6.92 -13.35
CA GLY A 1 13.44 -6.13 -13.59
C GLY A 1 13.32 -5.07 -12.52
N VAL A 2 13.40 -3.80 -12.92
CA VAL A 2 13.18 -2.66 -12.00
C VAL A 2 11.71 -2.73 -11.58
N ARG A 3 11.43 -3.09 -10.32
CA ARG A 3 10.07 -2.98 -9.79
C ARG A 3 9.70 -1.50 -9.89
N GLN A 4 8.78 -1.15 -10.79
CA GLN A 4 8.14 0.15 -10.82
C GLN A 4 7.66 0.47 -9.40
N GLN A 5 8.37 1.33 -8.68
CA GLN A 5 7.96 1.77 -7.36
C GLN A 5 6.74 2.66 -7.55
N SER A 6 5.57 2.02 -7.48
CA SER A 6 4.27 2.69 -7.50
C SER A 6 4.28 3.82 -6.47
N ARG A 7 3.90 5.03 -6.92
CA ARG A 7 3.83 6.23 -6.06
C ARG A 7 2.95 5.95 -4.84
N LEU A 8 3.37 6.46 -3.69
CA LEU A 8 2.54 6.43 -2.48
C LEU A 8 1.28 7.26 -2.71
N SER A 9 0.14 6.74 -2.27
CA SER A 9 -1.10 7.52 -2.22
C SER A 9 -0.99 8.62 -1.16
N GLN A 10 -1.91 9.60 -1.23
CA GLN A 10 -1.98 10.68 -0.24
C GLN A 10 -2.14 10.12 1.18
N ALA A 11 -3.06 9.16 1.38
CA ALA A 11 -3.26 8.51 2.67
C ALA A 11 -1.98 7.81 3.19
N ALA A 12 -1.19 7.22 2.29
CA ALA A 12 0.07 6.58 2.64
C ALA A 12 1.14 7.60 3.04
N LEU A 13 1.24 8.73 2.33
CA LEU A 13 2.15 9.82 2.68
C LEU A 13 1.80 10.46 4.03
N GLU A 14 0.51 10.72 4.29
CA GLU A 14 0.04 11.25 5.57
C GLU A 14 0.36 10.29 6.73
N THR A 15 0.08 9.00 6.55
CA THR A 15 0.39 7.97 7.54
C THR A 15 1.90 7.89 7.80
N LEU A 16 2.70 7.88 6.74
CA LEU A 16 4.16 7.83 6.83
C LEU A 16 4.73 9.07 7.53
N ALA A 17 4.20 10.26 7.22
CA ALA A 17 4.60 11.51 7.85
C ALA A 17 4.33 11.48 9.37
N ILE A 18 3.14 11.06 9.80
CA ILE A 18 2.82 10.96 11.23
C ILE A 18 3.82 10.04 11.94
N ILE A 19 4.12 8.87 11.36
CA ILE A 19 5.08 7.92 11.93
C ILE A 19 6.48 8.55 12.01
N ALA A 20 6.94 9.20 10.94
CA ALA A 20 8.27 9.83 10.91
C ALA A 20 8.47 10.86 12.03
N TYR A 21 7.45 11.67 12.32
CA TYR A 21 7.49 12.75 13.33
C TYR A 21 7.09 12.32 14.75
N ARG A 22 6.45 11.16 14.93
CA ARG A 22 5.89 10.72 16.23
C ARG A 22 6.40 9.36 16.70
N GLN A 23 7.29 8.72 15.96
CA GLN A 23 7.85 7.43 16.35
C GLN A 23 8.61 7.50 17.69
N PRO A 24 8.58 6.41 18.48
CA PRO A 24 7.77 5.20 18.28
C PRO A 24 6.28 5.45 18.60
N ILE A 25 5.36 5.04 17.70
CA ILE A 25 3.91 5.32 17.83
C ILE A 25 3.05 4.05 17.78
N LEU A 26 1.94 3.99 18.53
CA LEU A 26 0.96 2.91 18.43
C LEU A 26 0.04 3.08 17.22
N ARG A 27 -0.52 1.97 16.71
CA ARG A 27 -1.55 2.04 15.65
C ARG A 27 -2.76 2.86 16.10
N ALA A 28 -3.20 2.68 17.35
CA ALA A 28 -4.36 3.38 17.88
C ALA A 28 -4.16 4.90 17.92
N ASP A 29 -2.98 5.37 18.34
CA ASP A 29 -2.66 6.79 18.37
C ASP A 29 -2.53 7.37 16.96
N LEU A 30 -1.90 6.62 16.05
CA LEU A 30 -1.83 6.97 14.63
C LEU A 30 -3.23 7.17 14.03
N GLU A 31 -4.14 6.23 14.27
CA GLU A 31 -5.53 6.29 13.78
C GLU A 31 -6.30 7.44 14.43
N SER A 32 -6.05 7.72 15.72
CA SER A 32 -6.65 8.84 16.43
C SER A 32 -6.22 10.18 15.84
N ILE A 33 -4.95 10.32 15.45
CA ILE A 33 -4.44 11.53 14.78
C ILE A 33 -5.03 11.67 13.37
N ARG A 34 -5.14 10.56 12.61
CA ARG A 34 -5.70 10.58 11.25
C ARG A 34 -7.22 10.70 11.20
N GLY A 35 -7.90 10.35 12.29
CA GLY A 35 -9.37 10.26 12.36
C GLY A 35 -9.97 9.11 11.56
N VAL A 36 -9.15 8.20 11.00
CA VAL A 36 -9.59 7.06 10.18
C VAL A 36 -8.71 5.83 10.38
N ALA A 37 -9.26 4.65 10.10
CA ALA A 37 -8.53 3.39 10.13
C ALA A 37 -7.33 3.40 9.17
N SER A 38 -6.20 2.88 9.63
CA SER A 38 -4.90 2.98 8.92
C SER A 38 -4.22 1.62 8.73
N GLY A 39 -4.88 0.51 9.07
CA GLY A 39 -4.33 -0.84 9.03
C GLY A 39 -3.73 -1.26 7.68
N GLU A 40 -4.50 -1.20 6.58
CA GLU A 40 -3.99 -1.58 5.25
C GLU A 40 -2.89 -0.65 4.75
N VAL A 41 -2.99 0.64 5.05
CA VAL A 41 -1.95 1.63 4.69
C VAL A 41 -0.64 1.30 5.42
N LEU A 42 -0.72 1.01 6.72
CA LEU A 42 0.42 0.62 7.54
C LEU A 42 1.04 -0.69 7.02
N ARG A 43 0.22 -1.68 6.67
CA ARG A 43 0.67 -2.94 6.06
C ARG A 43 1.43 -2.69 4.75
N GLY A 44 0.87 -1.88 3.85
CA GLY A 44 1.51 -1.54 2.58
C GLY A 44 2.83 -0.77 2.76
N LEU A 45 2.92 0.12 3.76
CA LEU A 45 4.18 0.81 4.10
C LEU A 45 5.24 -0.15 4.65
N MET A 46 4.84 -1.16 5.42
CA MET A 46 5.74 -2.21 5.93
C MET A 46 6.24 -3.13 4.80
N GLU A 47 5.36 -3.53 3.87
CA GLU A 47 5.73 -4.35 2.71
C GLU A 47 6.74 -3.64 1.81
N ARG A 48 6.62 -2.32 1.69
CA ARG A 48 7.57 -1.43 1.01
C ARG A 48 8.82 -1.12 1.84
N ARG A 49 8.91 -1.66 3.06
CA ARG A 49 10.01 -1.46 4.02
C ARG A 49 10.23 -0.01 4.42
N LEU A 50 9.24 0.87 4.29
CA LEU A 50 9.33 2.27 4.75
C LEU A 50 9.04 2.39 6.26
N VAL A 51 8.27 1.46 6.80
CA VAL A 51 7.90 1.37 8.23
C VAL A 51 8.24 -0.03 8.76
N ARG A 52 8.56 -0.11 10.05
CA ARG A 52 8.82 -1.37 10.78
C ARG A 52 8.17 -1.37 12.15
N ILE A 53 8.15 -2.54 12.79
CA ILE A 53 7.92 -2.65 14.23
C ILE A 53 9.16 -2.14 14.95
N ALA A 54 8.98 -1.10 15.76
CA ALA A 54 10.02 -0.48 16.59
C ALA A 54 10.14 -1.14 17.97
N GLY A 55 9.07 -1.79 18.44
CA GLY A 55 9.04 -2.47 19.73
C GLY A 55 7.61 -2.85 20.13
N ARG A 56 7.43 -3.12 21.43
CA ARG A 56 6.10 -3.30 22.06
C ARG A 56 5.99 -2.33 23.23
N ALA A 57 4.83 -1.71 23.39
CA ALA A 57 4.57 -0.83 24.52
C ALA A 57 4.42 -1.61 25.84
N GLU A 58 4.69 -0.94 26.95
CA GLU A 58 4.52 -1.46 28.32
C GLU A 58 3.09 -1.21 28.85
N GLU A 59 2.10 -1.46 28.01
CA GLU A 59 0.68 -1.27 28.30
C GLU A 59 -0.08 -2.60 28.19
N VAL A 60 -1.34 -2.62 28.63
CA VAL A 60 -2.21 -3.80 28.57
C VAL A 60 -2.32 -4.29 27.12
N GLY A 61 -2.12 -5.59 26.92
CA GLY A 61 -2.11 -6.21 25.58
C GLY A 61 -0.81 -6.01 24.80
N ARG A 62 0.17 -5.26 25.33
CA ARG A 62 1.51 -5.03 24.77
C ARG A 62 1.49 -4.73 23.27
N PRO A 63 0.74 -3.68 22.84
CA PRO A 63 0.56 -3.38 21.43
C PRO A 63 1.88 -3.02 20.75
N MET A 64 1.92 -3.21 19.43
CA MET A 64 3.10 -2.93 18.62
C MET A 64 3.33 -1.43 18.43
N LEU A 65 4.59 -1.02 18.56
CA LEU A 65 5.07 0.31 18.24
C LEU A 65 5.64 0.33 16.83
N TYR A 66 5.40 1.40 16.09
CA TYR A 66 5.83 1.57 14.71
C TYR A 66 6.82 2.72 14.57
N GLY A 67 7.76 2.57 13.63
CA GLY A 67 8.77 3.58 13.29
C GLY A 67 9.26 3.43 11.86
N THR A 68 10.00 4.42 11.37
CA THR A 68 10.60 4.40 10.03
C THR A 68 11.83 3.50 9.99
N THR A 69 12.29 3.23 8.77
CA THR A 69 13.45 2.38 8.49
C THR A 69 14.59 3.20 7.88
N ARG A 70 15.69 2.51 7.58
CA ARG A 70 16.78 3.08 6.78
C ARG A 70 16.39 3.30 5.31
N GLU A 71 15.58 2.42 4.73
CA GLU A 71 15.01 2.58 3.38
C GLU A 71 14.21 3.90 3.28
N PHE A 72 13.47 4.27 4.33
CA PHE A 72 12.82 5.59 4.38
C PHE A 72 13.84 6.72 4.24
N LEU A 73 14.94 6.71 5.00
CA LEU A 73 15.96 7.75 4.89
C LEU A 73 16.54 7.81 3.47
N GLU A 74 16.84 6.66 2.89
CA GLU A 74 17.39 6.55 1.53
C GLU A 74 16.42 7.09 0.46
N VAL A 75 15.14 6.71 0.53
CA VAL A 75 14.09 7.17 -0.40
C VAL A 75 13.85 8.67 -0.30
N PHE A 76 13.96 9.25 0.90
CA PHE A 76 13.73 10.67 1.13
C PHE A 76 15.01 11.52 1.10
N GLY A 77 16.18 10.91 0.83
CA GLY A 77 17.46 11.61 0.73
C GLY A 77 17.94 12.21 2.05
N LEU A 78 17.60 11.58 3.17
CA LEU A 78 17.97 12.03 4.52
C LEU A 78 19.16 11.21 5.04
N ALA A 79 20.06 11.84 5.79
CA ALA A 79 21.11 11.11 6.49
C ALA A 79 20.58 10.58 7.83
N THR A 80 19.77 11.40 8.51
CA THR A 80 19.19 11.10 9.81
C THR A 80 17.75 11.59 9.91
N LEU A 81 17.04 11.20 10.98
CA LEU A 81 15.70 11.72 11.24
C LEU A 81 15.69 13.20 11.66
N ASP A 82 16.83 13.70 12.16
CA ASP A 82 16.97 15.11 12.54
C ASP A 82 17.00 16.04 11.33
N ASP A 83 17.21 15.49 10.12
CA ASP A 83 17.12 16.22 8.85
C ASP A 83 15.68 16.49 8.41
N LEU A 84 14.69 15.93 9.12
CA LEU A 84 13.29 16.23 8.85
C LEU A 84 12.98 17.70 9.18
N PRO A 85 12.20 18.41 8.32
CA PRO A 85 11.77 19.77 8.61
C PRO A 85 11.15 19.87 10.00
N GLN A 86 11.52 20.89 10.78
CA GLN A 86 10.91 21.04 12.10
C GLN A 86 9.39 21.18 11.95
N ALA A 87 8.61 20.48 12.78
CA ALA A 87 7.16 20.49 12.68
C ALA A 87 6.55 21.91 12.75
N LYS A 88 7.26 22.85 13.40
CA LYS A 88 6.88 24.28 13.50
C LYS A 88 7.12 25.07 12.21
N GLU A 89 7.97 24.58 11.31
CA GLU A 89 8.34 25.21 10.04
C GLU A 89 7.52 24.70 8.86
N LEU A 90 6.63 23.72 9.10
CA LEU A 90 5.66 23.20 8.14
C LEU A 90 4.60 24.28 7.81
N ARG A 91 5.03 25.32 7.10
CA ARG A 91 4.12 26.16 6.32
C ARG A 91 3.64 25.30 5.16
N PRO A 92 2.34 25.31 4.82
CA PRO A 92 1.91 24.71 3.57
C PRO A 92 2.76 25.34 2.46
N ALA A 93 3.58 24.51 1.81
CA ALA A 93 4.35 24.98 0.67
C ALA A 93 3.33 25.59 -0.29
N ALA A 94 3.55 26.85 -0.70
CA ALA A 94 2.81 27.44 -1.80
C ALA A 94 2.78 26.40 -2.93
N PRO A 95 1.62 26.17 -3.57
CA PRO A 95 1.45 25.07 -4.51
C PRO A 95 2.63 25.06 -5.46
N ALA A 96 3.43 23.99 -5.40
CA ALA A 96 4.59 23.85 -6.25
C ALA A 96 4.12 24.08 -7.69
N PRO A 97 4.79 24.95 -8.48
CA PRO A 97 4.36 25.20 -9.85
C PRO A 97 4.24 23.84 -10.56
N PRO A 98 3.19 23.62 -11.37
CA PRO A 98 3.01 22.35 -12.04
C PRO A 98 4.29 22.07 -12.82
N LYS A 99 5.00 21.00 -12.44
CA LYS A 99 6.12 20.51 -13.23
C LYS A 99 5.54 20.28 -14.61
N LYS A 100 5.99 21.08 -15.58
CA LYS A 100 5.57 20.96 -16.98
C LYS A 100 5.73 19.49 -17.35
N LYS A 101 4.67 18.90 -17.88
CA LYS A 101 4.73 17.60 -18.54
C LYS A 101 5.76 17.76 -19.66
N GLU A 102 6.97 17.27 -19.46
CA GLU A 102 7.84 16.97 -20.59
C GLU A 102 7.18 15.79 -21.29
N ALA A 103 6.60 16.09 -22.45
CA ALA A 103 5.99 15.13 -23.34
C ALA A 103 7.07 14.44 -24.19
N VAL A 104 6.64 13.31 -24.77
CA VAL A 104 7.22 12.57 -25.90
C VAL A 104 8.31 11.56 -25.46
N VAL A 105 8.08 10.25 -25.56
CA VAL A 105 7.84 9.56 -26.84
C VAL A 105 6.60 8.64 -26.81
N GLU A 106 5.58 9.02 -27.59
CA GLU A 106 4.71 8.08 -28.29
C GLU A 106 5.57 7.31 -29.30
N VAL A 107 5.68 5.99 -29.12
CA VAL A 107 5.97 5.12 -30.25
C VAL A 107 4.71 4.30 -30.46
N GLU A 108 3.93 4.70 -31.46
CA GLU A 108 3.03 3.81 -32.16
C GLU A 108 3.90 2.69 -32.75
N ASP A 109 3.70 1.45 -32.30
CA ASP A 109 4.11 0.29 -33.10
C ASP A 109 2.83 -0.49 -33.40
N GLU A 110 2.35 -0.24 -34.61
CA GLU A 110 1.31 -0.99 -35.30
C GLU A 110 1.83 -2.42 -35.51
N VAL A 111 1.27 -3.39 -34.78
CA VAL A 111 1.30 -4.79 -35.17
C VAL A 111 -0.09 -5.39 -34.93
N GLU A 112 -0.93 -5.37 -35.96
CA GLU A 112 -1.98 -6.38 -36.17
C GLU A 112 -1.31 -7.76 -36.33
N PRO A 113 -1.89 -8.88 -35.83
CA PRO A 113 -3.07 -9.46 -36.51
C PRO A 113 -4.12 -10.20 -35.64
N ASP A 114 -5.36 -10.06 -36.10
CA ASP A 114 -6.41 -11.07 -36.42
C ASP A 114 -6.89 -12.13 -35.39
N PRO A 115 -8.20 -12.49 -35.37
CA PRO A 115 -8.89 -13.04 -34.21
C PRO A 115 -9.27 -14.53 -34.26
N GLU A 116 -9.72 -15.00 -33.08
CA GLU A 116 -10.62 -16.16 -32.84
C GLU A 116 -10.00 -17.59 -32.87
N PRO A 117 -10.59 -18.62 -32.19
CA PRO A 117 -12.02 -18.74 -31.88
C PRO A 117 -12.44 -19.24 -30.48
N LYS A 118 -13.71 -18.96 -30.21
CA LYS A 118 -14.58 -19.61 -29.23
C LYS A 118 -14.81 -21.07 -29.62
N THR A 119 -14.80 -21.99 -28.66
CA THR A 119 -15.60 -23.22 -28.74
C THR A 119 -16.31 -23.45 -27.41
N ALA A 120 -17.61 -23.16 -27.44
CA ALA A 120 -18.60 -23.78 -26.58
C ALA A 120 -18.67 -25.28 -26.93
N VAL A 121 -18.82 -26.12 -25.92
CA VAL A 121 -19.53 -27.40 -26.07
C VAL A 121 -20.55 -27.49 -24.95
N GLU A 122 -21.77 -27.65 -25.41
CA GLU A 122 -23.04 -27.79 -24.73
C GLU A 122 -23.28 -29.25 -24.32
N GLU A 123 -24.19 -29.42 -23.37
CA GLU A 123 -25.14 -30.53 -23.22
C GLU A 123 -24.64 -31.99 -23.05
N THR A 124 -25.01 -32.61 -21.93
CA THR A 124 -25.98 -33.74 -21.98
C THR A 124 -26.60 -34.04 -20.63
N ALA A 125 -27.93 -34.16 -20.65
CA ALA A 125 -28.78 -34.64 -19.57
C ALA A 125 -28.95 -36.18 -19.60
N ALA A 126 -29.57 -36.69 -18.54
CA ALA A 126 -30.21 -38.00 -18.36
C ALA A 126 -29.30 -39.21 -18.05
N GLU A 127 -29.54 -39.90 -16.92
CA GLU A 127 -30.45 -41.06 -16.86
C GLU A 127 -30.42 -41.78 -15.48
N ALA A 128 -31.63 -42.08 -14.98
CA ALA A 128 -32.13 -43.20 -14.15
C ALA A 128 -31.50 -43.71 -12.83
N GLN A 129 -32.44 -44.04 -11.94
CA GLN A 129 -32.37 -44.78 -10.66
C GLN A 129 -32.04 -46.29 -10.88
N PRO A 130 -31.82 -47.11 -9.82
CA PRO A 130 -32.96 -47.70 -9.10
C PRO A 130 -32.81 -47.84 -7.57
N ALA A 131 -33.96 -48.10 -6.97
CA ALA A 131 -34.27 -48.39 -5.57
C ALA A 131 -33.55 -49.59 -4.93
N VAL A 132 -33.60 -49.65 -3.58
CA VAL A 132 -33.50 -50.80 -2.61
C VAL A 132 -32.62 -50.34 -1.43
N THR A 133 -32.96 -50.37 -0.13
CA THR A 133 -33.76 -51.22 0.79
C THR A 133 -33.96 -50.34 2.05
N GLY A 134 -35.09 -50.22 2.73
CA GLY A 134 -35.65 -51.22 3.67
C GLY A 134 -34.62 -51.67 4.71
N ASP A 135 -34.71 -51.19 5.96
CA ASP A 135 -34.82 -51.99 7.19
C ASP A 135 -34.71 -51.10 8.46
N ASP A 136 -35.66 -51.30 9.37
CA ASP A 136 -35.73 -50.90 10.81
C ASP A 136 -35.75 -49.41 11.23
#